data_AF-A0A842R0X1-F1
#
_entry.id   AF-A0A842R0X1-F1
#
_cell.length_a   1.000
_cell.length_b   1.000
_cell.length_c   1.000
_cell.angle_alpha   90.00
_cell.angle_beta   90.00
_cell.angle_gamma   90.00
#
_symmetry.space_group_name_H-M   'P 1'
#
loop_
_entity.id
_entity.type
_entity.pdbx_description
1 polymer ?
#
loop_
_entity_poly.entity_id
_entity_poly.type
_entity_poly.pdbx_seq_one_letter_code
_entity_poly.pdbx_strand_id
1 'polypeptide(L)'
;MNQLVENGAGFSIDTQVFINRNKTLGHLGTRDLINASILGIMGGFISSLVPFSLLVKIWYPFAGGTQLVSGHHLIWMVIAYGLVNKKAAILVTAFIKGMCEMLLGDQWGIIILLINLLEGISLSAGFWLMERLGEGTTKLGWGLAGGLGNFSQAPVFWLMTGRIFILDISLAILAFIFAFVSGCLLSGIFGRFIVLKVREGSLYSFKKYVECHQLGGNYDRKASRRLEWTGDFQKDMESINKCMAYPRNGSHENGSVVIDHVSFTYHGSNSPILARIESQLQQGDTCIITGP
;
A
#
# COMPACT_ATOMS: atom_id res chain seq x y z
N MET A 1 -40.06 31.12 0.49
CA MET A 1 -40.42 29.69 0.34
C MET A 1 -39.72 29.18 -0.91
N ASN A 2 -38.65 28.38 -0.94
CA ASN A 2 -37.81 27.65 0.02
C ASN A 2 -36.43 27.56 -0.70
N GLN A 3 -35.30 28.03 -0.16
CA GLN A 3 -34.42 27.42 0.86
C GLN A 3 -34.07 25.92 0.69
N LEU A 4 -32.77 25.70 0.43
CA LEU A 4 -31.86 24.78 1.14
C LEU A 4 -32.12 23.26 1.09
N VAL A 5 -31.61 22.57 0.06
CA VAL A 5 -31.12 21.17 0.05
C VAL A 5 -30.27 21.11 -1.25
N GLU A 6 -28.96 20.87 -1.36
CA GLU A 6 -28.06 19.94 -0.68
C GLU A 6 -26.62 20.42 -0.99
N ASN A 7 -25.95 21.09 -0.03
CA ASN A 7 -24.49 21.25 -0.09
C ASN A 7 -23.86 19.95 0.40
N GLY A 8 -23.91 18.92 -0.45
CA GLY A 8 -23.10 17.73 -0.32
C GLY A 8 -21.67 18.09 -0.71
N ALA A 9 -20.90 18.64 0.23
CA ALA A 9 -19.44 18.75 0.10
C ALA A 9 -18.84 17.33 0.11
N GLY A 10 -18.99 16.63 -1.02
CA GLY A 10 -18.24 15.43 -1.33
C GLY A 10 -16.78 15.82 -1.40
N PHE A 11 -16.05 15.61 -0.32
CA PHE A 11 -14.60 15.72 -0.27
C PHE A 11 -14.03 14.58 -1.13
N SER A 12 -13.95 14.80 -2.43
CA SER A 12 -13.16 14.00 -3.35
C SER A 12 -11.70 14.21 -2.97
N ILE A 13 -11.17 13.34 -2.10
CA ILE A 13 -9.73 13.28 -1.85
C ILE A 13 -9.09 12.98 -3.19
N ASP A 14 -8.51 14.02 -3.77
CA ASP A 14 -7.85 13.95 -5.05
C ASP A 14 -6.63 13.03 -4.90
N THR A 15 -6.86 11.75 -5.13
CA THR A 15 -5.91 10.66 -4.90
C THR A 15 -4.70 10.81 -5.82
N GLN A 16 -4.82 11.67 -6.84
CA GLN A 16 -3.79 12.07 -7.79
C GLN A 16 -2.59 12.74 -7.12
N VAL A 17 -2.81 13.59 -6.10
CA VAL A 17 -1.73 14.40 -5.48
C VAL A 17 -0.70 13.53 -4.76
N PHE A 18 -1.11 12.38 -4.21
CA PHE A 18 -0.22 11.48 -3.47
C PHE A 18 0.55 10.46 -4.33
N ILE A 19 0.26 10.35 -5.62
CA ILE A 19 0.92 9.38 -6.52
C ILE A 19 2.09 10.02 -7.29
N ASN A 20 2.34 11.32 -7.10
CA ASN A 20 3.36 12.08 -7.82
C ASN A 20 4.73 12.14 -7.10
N ARG A 21 5.15 11.04 -6.45
CA ARG A 21 6.56 10.88 -6.07
C ARG A 21 7.27 10.07 -7.15
N ASN A 22 8.38 10.61 -7.67
CA ASN A 22 9.21 10.00 -8.70
C ASN A 22 9.45 8.51 -8.43
N LYS A 23 8.86 7.65 -9.27
CA LYS A 23 8.86 6.18 -9.15
C LYS A 23 10.13 5.55 -9.73
N THR A 24 11.29 6.12 -9.42
CA THR A 24 12.58 5.62 -9.90
C THR A 24 13.00 4.35 -9.15
N LEU A 25 14.06 3.68 -9.63
CA LEU A 25 14.87 2.70 -8.88
C LEU A 25 15.61 3.40 -7.71
N GLY A 26 14.90 4.15 -6.88
CA GLY A 26 15.46 4.96 -5.81
C GLY A 26 15.96 4.10 -4.63
N HIS A 27 16.92 4.65 -3.88
CA HIS A 27 17.44 4.03 -2.67
C HIS A 27 16.29 3.75 -1.68
N LEU A 28 16.25 2.54 -1.11
CA LEU A 28 15.26 2.16 -0.11
C LEU A 28 15.69 2.72 1.25
N GLY A 29 14.79 3.46 1.91
CA GLY A 29 15.02 3.86 3.30
C GLY A 29 14.78 2.68 4.25
N THR A 30 15.17 2.82 5.51
CA THR A 30 14.96 1.79 6.54
C THR A 30 13.48 1.40 6.67
N ARG A 31 12.56 2.38 6.65
CA ARG A 31 11.12 2.13 6.72
C ARG A 31 10.59 1.35 5.52
N ASP A 32 11.11 1.66 4.33
CA ASP A 32 10.73 0.97 3.10
C ASP A 32 11.15 -0.49 3.13
N LEU A 33 12.38 -0.75 3.62
CA LEU A 33 12.93 -2.08 3.77
C LEU A 33 12.14 -2.90 4.79
N ILE A 34 11.76 -2.31 5.93
CA ILE A 34 10.92 -2.96 6.94
C ILE A 34 9.57 -3.35 6.35
N ASN A 35 8.89 -2.42 5.65
CA ASN A 35 7.60 -2.70 5.04
C ASN A 35 7.68 -3.83 3.99
N ALA A 36 8.69 -3.78 3.11
CA ALA A 36 8.92 -4.84 2.13
C ALA A 36 9.23 -6.20 2.79
N SER A 37 9.98 -6.18 3.90
CA SER A 37 10.34 -7.40 4.65
C SER A 37 9.13 -8.03 5.32
N ILE A 38 8.29 -7.25 6.01
CA ILE A 38 7.07 -7.75 6.64
C ILE A 38 6.15 -8.39 5.59
N LEU A 39 5.93 -7.70 4.48
CA LEU A 39 5.08 -8.21 3.40
C LEU A 39 5.67 -9.44 2.71
N GLY A 40 7.00 -9.49 2.54
CA GLY A 40 7.69 -10.65 1.99
C GLY A 40 7.56 -11.88 2.88
N ILE A 41 7.77 -11.72 4.19
CA ILE A 41 7.61 -12.80 5.18
C ILE A 41 6.17 -13.30 5.21
N MET A 42 5.18 -12.39 5.32
CA MET A 42 3.77 -12.76 5.29
C MET A 42 3.41 -13.50 4.00
N GLY A 43 3.90 -13.00 2.87
CA GLY A 43 3.66 -13.61 1.57
C GLY A 43 4.23 -15.01 1.45
N GLY A 44 5.48 -15.21 1.90
CA GLY A 44 6.10 -16.54 1.88
C GLY A 44 5.38 -17.51 2.80
N PHE A 45 5.00 -17.08 4.01
CA PHE A 45 4.26 -17.92 4.95
C PHE A 45 2.90 -18.36 4.37
N ILE A 46 2.13 -17.42 3.83
CA ILE A 46 0.80 -17.72 3.30
C ILE A 46 0.88 -18.58 2.03
N SER A 47 1.82 -18.29 1.13
CA SER A 47 2.01 -19.08 -0.10
C SER A 47 2.53 -20.50 0.16
N SER A 48 3.32 -20.72 1.22
CA SER A 48 3.76 -22.06 1.60
C SER A 48 2.68 -22.87 2.34
N LEU A 49 1.88 -22.21 3.20
CA LEU A 49 0.92 -22.92 4.05
C LEU A 49 -0.42 -23.21 3.34
N VAL A 50 -0.84 -22.34 2.43
CA VAL A 50 -2.16 -22.45 1.79
C VAL A 50 -1.96 -22.92 0.35
N PRO A 51 -2.25 -24.20 0.03
CA PRO A 51 -2.11 -24.71 -1.32
C PRO A 51 -3.30 -24.24 -2.18
N PHE A 52 -3.32 -22.96 -2.56
CA PHE A 52 -4.40 -22.34 -3.34
C PHE A 52 -4.73 -23.10 -4.63
N SER A 53 -3.72 -23.73 -5.24
CA SER A 53 -3.89 -24.60 -6.40
C SER A 53 -4.78 -25.80 -6.11
N LEU A 54 -4.71 -26.38 -4.91
CA LEU A 54 -5.50 -27.53 -4.50
C LEU A 54 -6.98 -27.17 -4.31
N LEU A 55 -7.27 -25.95 -3.80
CA LEU A 55 -8.64 -25.46 -3.66
C LEU A 55 -9.36 -25.40 -5.01
N VAL A 56 -8.68 -24.96 -6.06
CA VAL A 56 -9.28 -24.81 -7.40
C VAL A 56 -9.27 -26.13 -8.18
N LYS A 57 -8.25 -26.97 -8.00
CA LYS A 57 -8.07 -28.21 -8.74
C LYS A 57 -9.25 -29.18 -8.58
N ILE A 58 -9.95 -29.14 -7.45
CA ILE A 58 -11.15 -29.94 -7.20
C ILE A 58 -12.29 -29.54 -8.14
N TRP A 59 -12.44 -28.25 -8.43
CA TRP A 59 -13.52 -27.72 -9.28
C TRP A 59 -13.14 -27.69 -10.77
N TYR A 60 -11.85 -27.49 -11.06
CA TYR A 60 -11.34 -27.35 -12.42
C TYR A 60 -10.08 -28.21 -12.63
N PRO A 61 -10.24 -29.54 -12.76
CA PRO A 61 -9.13 -30.51 -12.84
C PRO A 61 -8.47 -30.58 -14.23
N PHE A 62 -8.52 -29.51 -15.02
CA PHE A 62 -7.85 -29.47 -16.34
C PHE A 62 -6.52 -28.73 -16.26
N ALA A 63 -5.66 -28.97 -17.25
CA ALA A 63 -4.36 -28.32 -17.33
C ALA A 63 -4.52 -26.79 -17.46
N GLY A 64 -4.02 -26.06 -16.46
CA GLY A 64 -4.14 -24.61 -16.39
C GLY A 64 -5.26 -24.09 -15.47
N GLY A 65 -6.15 -24.94 -14.95
CA GLY A 65 -7.21 -24.50 -14.03
C GLY A 65 -6.67 -23.83 -12.76
N THR A 66 -5.52 -24.29 -12.25
CA THR A 66 -4.84 -23.67 -11.11
C THR A 66 -4.41 -22.22 -11.36
N GLN A 67 -4.28 -21.81 -12.64
CA GLN A 67 -3.90 -20.44 -12.99
C GLN A 67 -5.00 -19.43 -12.66
N LEU A 68 -6.25 -19.85 -12.45
CA LEU A 68 -7.34 -18.97 -12.04
C LEU A 68 -7.06 -18.23 -10.71
N VAL A 69 -6.26 -18.82 -9.82
CA VAL A 69 -5.90 -18.23 -8.53
C VAL A 69 -4.41 -17.90 -8.43
N SER A 70 -3.64 -18.09 -9.51
CA SER A 70 -2.19 -17.83 -9.52
C SER A 70 -1.81 -16.39 -9.14
N GLY A 71 -2.65 -15.40 -9.45
CA GLY A 71 -2.40 -13.99 -9.14
C GLY A 71 -2.18 -13.69 -7.65
N HIS A 72 -2.57 -14.58 -6.73
CA HIS A 72 -2.32 -14.41 -5.30
C HIS A 72 -0.82 -14.34 -4.95
N HIS A 73 0.08 -14.95 -5.74
CA HIS A 73 1.51 -14.92 -5.44
C HIS A 73 2.09 -13.49 -5.53
N LEU A 74 1.51 -12.65 -6.39
CA LEU A 74 2.00 -11.30 -6.65
C LEU A 74 1.40 -10.24 -5.73
N ILE A 75 0.33 -10.55 -4.98
CA ILE A 75 -0.42 -9.56 -4.21
C ILE A 75 0.48 -8.81 -3.21
N TRP A 76 1.40 -9.51 -2.55
CA TRP A 76 2.31 -8.95 -1.55
C TRP A 76 3.26 -7.93 -2.15
N MET A 77 3.75 -8.21 -3.36
CA MET A 77 4.62 -7.30 -4.10
C MET A 77 3.88 -6.06 -4.58
N VAL A 78 2.62 -6.19 -5.01
CA VAL A 78 1.77 -5.05 -5.38
C VAL A 78 1.47 -4.18 -4.16
N ILE A 79 1.17 -4.79 -3.01
CA ILE A 79 0.97 -4.05 -1.76
C ILE A 79 2.26 -3.32 -1.36
N ALA A 80 3.42 -3.97 -1.44
CA ALA A 80 4.71 -3.37 -1.11
C ALA A 80 5.02 -2.17 -2.01
N TYR A 81 4.83 -2.32 -3.33
CA TYR A 81 4.92 -1.21 -4.29
C TYR A 81 3.94 -0.10 -3.95
N GLY A 82 2.70 -0.44 -3.61
CA GLY A 82 1.68 0.53 -3.28
C GLY A 82 1.90 1.28 -1.97
N LEU A 83 2.55 0.70 -0.98
CA LEU A 83 2.87 1.39 0.27
C LEU A 83 4.14 2.24 0.14
N VAL A 84 5.16 1.71 -0.53
CA VAL A 84 6.49 2.36 -0.65
C VAL A 84 6.57 3.33 -1.83
N ASN A 85 5.80 3.10 -2.90
CA ASN A 85 5.86 3.78 -4.20
C ASN A 85 7.24 3.67 -4.89
N LYS A 86 7.99 2.59 -4.63
CA LYS A 86 9.28 2.32 -5.28
C LYS A 86 9.28 0.92 -5.89
N LYS A 87 9.77 0.80 -7.13
CA LYS A 87 9.88 -0.49 -7.82
C LYS A 87 10.87 -1.44 -7.14
N ALA A 88 11.91 -0.90 -6.49
CA ALA A 88 12.86 -1.71 -5.72
C ALA A 88 12.17 -2.49 -4.58
N ALA A 89 11.07 -1.99 -4.02
CA ALA A 89 10.31 -2.69 -2.98
C ALA A 89 9.68 -3.98 -3.51
N ILE A 90 9.31 -4.04 -4.80
CA ILE A 90 8.80 -5.26 -5.45
C ILE A 90 9.86 -6.36 -5.37
N LEU A 91 11.08 -6.05 -5.81
CA LEU A 91 12.18 -7.01 -5.88
C LEU A 91 12.62 -7.50 -4.51
N VAL A 92 12.70 -6.61 -3.52
CA VAL A 92 13.03 -7.00 -2.14
C VAL A 92 11.94 -7.90 -1.55
N THR A 93 10.67 -7.55 -1.77
CA THR A 93 9.54 -8.36 -1.29
C THR A 93 9.54 -9.74 -1.96
N ALA A 94 9.79 -9.79 -3.28
CA ALA A 94 9.91 -11.03 -4.05
C ALA A 94 11.03 -11.93 -3.52
N PHE A 95 12.20 -11.36 -3.27
CA PHE A 95 13.37 -12.07 -2.75
C PHE A 95 13.07 -12.67 -1.38
N ILE A 96 12.53 -11.87 -0.45
CA ILE A 96 12.23 -12.32 0.92
C ILE A 96 11.13 -13.38 0.89
N LYS A 97 10.07 -13.19 0.09
CA LYS A 97 9.02 -14.20 -0.10
C LYS A 97 9.61 -15.53 -0.60
N GLY A 98 10.43 -15.49 -1.64
CA GLY A 98 11.06 -16.69 -2.19
C GLY A 98 12.03 -17.36 -1.22
N MET A 99 12.76 -16.59 -0.40
CA MET A 99 13.58 -17.16 0.67
C MET A 99 12.73 -17.85 1.73
N CYS A 100 11.63 -17.24 2.16
CA CYS A 100 10.71 -17.84 3.11
C CYS A 100 10.10 -19.13 2.55
N GLU A 101 9.66 -19.15 1.29
CA GLU A 101 9.11 -20.36 0.66
C GLU A 101 10.14 -21.49 0.58
N MET A 102 11.37 -21.17 0.19
CA MET A 102 12.47 -22.12 0.17
C MET A 102 12.75 -22.70 1.56
N LEU A 103 12.79 -21.85 2.60
CA LEU A 103 13.07 -22.27 3.98
C LEU A 103 11.91 -23.07 4.60
N LEU A 104 10.67 -22.81 4.17
CA LEU A 104 9.49 -23.57 4.59
C LEU A 104 9.33 -24.91 3.84
N GLY A 105 10.27 -25.26 2.98
CA GLY A 105 10.33 -26.57 2.34
C GLY A 105 9.49 -26.69 1.07
N ASP A 106 9.41 -25.63 0.26
CA ASP A 106 8.78 -25.72 -1.06
C ASP A 106 9.42 -26.84 -1.90
N GLN A 107 8.59 -27.59 -2.63
CA GLN A 107 9.00 -28.73 -3.45
C GLN A 107 10.03 -28.39 -4.53
N TRP A 108 10.12 -27.11 -4.94
CA TRP A 108 11.06 -26.63 -5.94
C TRP A 108 12.40 -26.17 -5.33
N GLY A 109 12.53 -26.13 -3.99
CA GLY A 109 13.75 -25.73 -3.31
C GLY A 109 14.23 -24.34 -3.74
N ILE A 110 15.51 -24.20 -4.10
CA ILE A 110 16.08 -22.90 -4.53
C ILE A 110 15.44 -22.32 -5.80
N ILE A 111 14.81 -23.15 -6.63
CA ILE A 111 14.15 -22.69 -7.86
C ILE A 111 12.98 -21.76 -7.53
N ILE A 112 12.28 -21.98 -6.42
CA ILE A 112 11.15 -21.12 -6.05
C ILE A 112 11.59 -19.67 -5.81
N LEU A 113 12.80 -19.47 -5.27
CA LEU A 113 13.38 -18.14 -5.08
C LEU A 113 13.58 -17.43 -6.42
N LEU A 114 14.08 -18.16 -7.43
CA LEU A 114 14.30 -17.61 -8.77
C LEU A 114 12.97 -17.27 -9.46
N ILE A 115 11.95 -18.09 -9.27
CA ILE A 115 10.61 -17.87 -9.83
C ILE A 115 9.96 -16.64 -9.20
N ASN A 116 10.04 -16.48 -7.87
CA ASN A 116 9.56 -15.28 -7.20
C ASN A 116 10.27 -14.02 -7.70
N LEU A 117 11.60 -14.08 -7.86
CA LEU A 117 12.36 -12.96 -8.41
C LEU A 117 11.92 -12.62 -9.84
N LEU A 118 11.68 -13.64 -10.68
CA LEU A 118 11.17 -13.46 -12.04
C LEU A 118 9.81 -12.77 -12.03
N GLU A 119 8.87 -13.25 -11.20
CA GLU A 119 7.55 -12.62 -11.04
C GLU A 119 7.68 -11.15 -10.61
N GLY A 120 8.59 -10.87 -9.66
CA GLY A 120 8.89 -9.51 -9.22
C GLY A 120 9.45 -8.63 -10.33
N ILE A 121 10.35 -9.16 -11.17
CA ILE A 121 10.89 -8.45 -12.34
C ILE A 121 9.79 -8.17 -13.34
N SER A 122 8.99 -9.18 -13.70
CA SER A 122 7.87 -9.04 -14.63
C SER A 122 6.82 -8.06 -14.14
N LEU A 123 6.50 -8.07 -12.84
CA LEU A 123 5.59 -7.11 -12.23
C LEU A 123 6.16 -5.68 -12.24
N SER A 124 7.45 -5.53 -11.90
CA SER A 124 8.16 -4.25 -11.94
C SER A 124 8.18 -3.67 -13.37
N ALA A 125 8.45 -4.52 -14.36
CA ALA A 125 8.37 -4.17 -15.78
C ALA A 125 6.94 -3.81 -16.20
N GLY A 126 5.93 -4.54 -15.72
CA GLY A 126 4.51 -4.23 -15.92
C GLY A 126 4.15 -2.83 -15.41
N PHE A 127 4.52 -2.50 -14.17
CA PHE A 127 4.30 -1.16 -13.62
C PHE A 127 5.09 -0.08 -14.38
N TRP A 128 6.32 -0.36 -14.79
CA TRP A 128 7.10 0.56 -15.63
C TRP A 128 6.43 0.83 -16.97
N LEU A 129 5.91 -0.20 -17.63
CA LEU A 129 5.20 -0.07 -18.90
C LEU A 129 3.92 0.76 -18.73
N MET A 130 3.11 0.45 -17.70
CA MET A 130 1.86 1.18 -17.46
C MET A 130 2.09 2.64 -17.06
N GLU A 131 3.16 2.94 -16.33
CA GLU A 131 3.57 4.32 -16.05
C GLU A 131 3.97 5.07 -17.33
N ARG A 132 4.68 4.40 -18.24
CA ARG A 132 5.09 5.01 -19.53
C ARG A 132 3.90 5.28 -20.45
N LEU A 133 2.84 4.47 -20.35
CA LEU A 133 1.59 4.66 -21.07
C LEU A 133 0.64 5.68 -20.41
N GLY A 134 1.00 6.24 -19.25
CA GLY A 134 0.17 7.19 -18.51
C GLY A 134 -0.91 6.54 -17.60
N GLU A 135 -0.97 5.22 -17.56
CA GLU A 135 -1.97 4.43 -16.82
C GLU A 135 -1.48 3.99 -15.43
N GLY A 136 -0.29 4.39 -14.99
CA GLY A 136 0.35 3.91 -13.76
C GLY A 136 -0.38 4.24 -12.44
N THR A 137 -1.45 5.04 -12.47
CA THR A 137 -2.26 5.43 -11.31
C THR A 137 -3.69 4.85 -11.35
N THR A 138 -4.13 4.41 -12.53
CA THR A 138 -5.50 3.98 -12.77
C THR A 138 -5.73 2.56 -12.25
N LYS A 139 -7.00 2.21 -12.02
CA LYS A 139 -7.38 0.84 -11.66
C LYS A 139 -6.96 -0.16 -12.75
N LEU A 140 -7.10 0.26 -14.00
CA LEU A 140 -6.80 -0.56 -15.17
C LEU A 140 -5.29 -0.80 -15.30
N GLY A 141 -4.46 0.24 -15.17
CA GLY A 141 -3.00 0.07 -15.24
C GLY A 141 -2.44 -0.81 -14.12
N TRP A 142 -2.99 -0.73 -12.90
CA TRP A 142 -2.62 -1.68 -11.83
C TRP A 142 -3.04 -3.11 -12.17
N GLY A 143 -4.24 -3.30 -12.73
CA GLY A 143 -4.69 -4.58 -13.26
C GLY A 143 -3.71 -5.13 -14.28
N LEU A 144 -3.47 -4.40 -15.37
CA LEU A 144 -2.57 -4.83 -16.44
C LEU A 144 -1.14 -5.13 -15.95
N ALA A 145 -0.61 -4.31 -15.04
CA ALA A 145 0.70 -4.59 -14.43
C ALA A 145 0.70 -5.91 -13.65
N GLY A 146 -0.34 -6.18 -12.86
CA GLY A 146 -0.53 -7.45 -12.16
C GLY A 146 -0.65 -8.65 -13.11
N GLY A 147 -1.40 -8.50 -14.21
CA GLY A 147 -1.54 -9.52 -15.24
C GLY A 147 -0.21 -9.83 -15.94
N LEU A 148 0.56 -8.80 -16.31
CA LEU A 148 1.88 -8.96 -16.93
C LEU A 148 2.89 -9.62 -15.99
N GLY A 149 2.85 -9.30 -14.70
CA GLY A 149 3.68 -9.97 -13.71
C GLY A 149 3.38 -11.47 -13.65
N ASN A 150 2.10 -11.81 -13.51
CA ASN A 150 1.66 -13.19 -13.28
C ASN A 150 1.78 -14.08 -14.52
N PHE A 151 1.72 -13.49 -15.72
CA PHE A 151 1.86 -14.18 -17.00
C PHE A 151 3.20 -14.94 -17.13
N SER A 152 4.27 -14.46 -16.49
CA SER A 152 5.63 -15.00 -16.62
C SER A 152 5.84 -16.36 -15.93
N GLN A 153 5.03 -16.69 -14.93
CA GLN A 153 5.27 -17.83 -14.03
C GLN A 153 5.03 -19.18 -14.72
N ALA A 154 3.86 -19.36 -15.32
CA ALA A 154 3.44 -20.65 -15.89
C ALA A 154 4.39 -21.18 -17.00
N PRO A 155 4.86 -20.35 -17.95
CA PRO A 155 5.84 -20.77 -18.97
C PRO A 155 7.10 -21.36 -18.38
N VAL A 156 7.62 -20.75 -17.33
CA VAL A 156 8.89 -21.18 -16.72
C VAL A 156 8.73 -22.54 -16.08
N PHE A 157 7.66 -22.74 -15.30
CA PHE A 157 7.38 -24.08 -14.76
C PHE A 157 7.15 -25.12 -15.86
N TRP A 158 6.48 -24.78 -16.94
CA TRP A 158 6.23 -25.72 -18.05
C TRP A 158 7.48 -26.05 -18.83
N LEU A 159 8.39 -25.08 -19.03
CA LEU A 159 9.68 -25.31 -19.65
C LEU A 159 10.54 -26.22 -18.78
N MET A 160 10.61 -25.95 -17.48
CA MET A 160 11.41 -26.74 -16.52
C MET A 160 10.91 -28.17 -16.35
N THR A 161 9.59 -28.36 -16.39
CA THR A 161 8.98 -29.69 -16.26
C THR A 161 8.86 -30.46 -17.58
N GLY A 162 9.30 -29.87 -18.70
CA GLY A 162 9.11 -30.44 -20.04
C GLY A 162 7.65 -30.49 -20.50
N ARG A 163 6.71 -29.95 -19.71
CA ARG A 163 5.27 -29.92 -20.05
C ARG A 163 4.99 -29.11 -21.30
N ILE A 164 5.83 -28.14 -21.65
CA ILE A 164 5.65 -27.33 -22.86
C ILE A 164 5.61 -28.16 -24.16
N PHE A 165 6.26 -29.34 -24.18
CA PHE A 165 6.28 -30.23 -25.34
C PHE A 165 5.11 -31.22 -25.38
N ILE A 166 4.38 -31.34 -24.26
CA ILE A 166 3.32 -32.34 -24.07
C ILE A 166 1.95 -31.66 -24.07
N LEU A 167 1.87 -30.40 -23.64
CA LEU A 167 0.62 -29.67 -23.54
C LEU A 167 0.07 -29.30 -24.91
N ASP A 168 -1.23 -29.51 -25.11
CA ASP A 168 -1.93 -28.96 -26.26
C ASP A 168 -1.86 -27.42 -26.26
N ILE A 169 -1.59 -26.83 -27.42
CA ILE A 169 -1.45 -25.38 -27.58
C ILE A 169 -2.71 -24.63 -27.12
N SER A 170 -3.89 -25.22 -27.29
CA SER A 170 -5.17 -24.65 -26.88
C SER A 170 -5.26 -24.53 -25.35
N LEU A 171 -4.81 -25.56 -24.63
CA LEU A 171 -4.74 -25.56 -23.16
C LEU A 171 -3.68 -24.59 -22.66
N ALA A 172 -2.56 -24.44 -23.38
CA ALA A 172 -1.54 -23.48 -23.06
C ALA A 172 -2.11 -22.05 -23.12
N ILE A 173 -2.73 -21.69 -24.24
CA ILE A 173 -3.39 -20.39 -24.45
C ILE A 173 -4.45 -20.13 -23.36
N LEU A 174 -5.27 -21.12 -23.04
CA LEU A 174 -6.28 -20.98 -22.01
C LEU A 174 -5.67 -20.68 -20.63
N ALA A 175 -4.62 -21.40 -20.24
CA ALA A 175 -3.97 -21.15 -18.95
C ALA A 175 -3.28 -19.77 -18.92
N PHE A 176 -2.74 -19.30 -20.04
CA PHE A 176 -2.19 -17.95 -20.15
C PHE A 176 -3.25 -16.88 -19.93
N ILE A 177 -4.43 -17.05 -20.52
CA ILE A 177 -5.56 -16.16 -20.31
C ILE A 177 -5.96 -16.18 -18.83
N PHE A 178 -6.06 -17.35 -18.21
CA PHE A 178 -6.39 -17.45 -16.79
C PHE A 178 -5.33 -16.84 -15.88
N ALA A 179 -4.05 -17.07 -16.14
CA ALA A 179 -2.97 -16.44 -15.39
C ALA A 179 -3.04 -14.92 -15.54
N PHE A 180 -3.19 -14.41 -16.76
CA PHE A 180 -3.27 -12.98 -16.99
C PHE A 180 -4.48 -12.34 -16.28
N VAL A 181 -5.68 -12.91 -16.45
CA VAL A 181 -6.90 -12.41 -15.81
C VAL A 181 -6.80 -12.52 -14.28
N SER A 182 -6.27 -13.62 -13.75
CA SER A 182 -6.05 -13.80 -12.32
C SER A 182 -5.10 -12.74 -11.75
N GLY A 183 -3.99 -12.46 -12.46
CA GLY A 183 -3.05 -11.40 -12.10
C GLY A 183 -3.71 -10.02 -12.11
N CYS A 184 -4.53 -9.73 -13.12
CA CYS A 184 -5.27 -8.47 -13.20
C CYS A 184 -6.21 -8.27 -12.00
N LEU A 185 -6.98 -9.30 -11.65
CA LEU A 185 -8.00 -9.21 -10.61
C LEU A 185 -7.39 -9.30 -9.21
N LEU A 186 -6.66 -10.38 -8.90
CA LEU A 186 -6.19 -10.69 -7.54
C LEU A 186 -4.95 -9.89 -7.14
N SER A 187 -4.00 -9.71 -8.05
CA SER A 187 -2.78 -8.96 -7.76
C SER A 187 -3.00 -7.47 -7.98
N GLY A 188 -3.41 -7.09 -9.19
CA GLY A 188 -3.53 -5.70 -9.60
C GLY A 188 -4.66 -4.94 -8.90
N ILE A 189 -5.91 -5.27 -9.22
CA ILE A 189 -7.09 -4.54 -8.73
C ILE A 189 -7.27 -4.73 -7.22
N PHE A 190 -7.25 -5.98 -6.75
CA PHE A 190 -7.44 -6.27 -5.33
C PHE A 190 -6.25 -5.80 -4.47
N GLY A 191 -5.01 -5.95 -4.94
CA GLY A 191 -3.84 -5.36 -4.27
C GLY A 191 -3.93 -3.84 -4.16
N ARG A 192 -4.39 -3.14 -5.22
CA ARG A 192 -4.66 -1.69 -5.17
C ARG A 192 -5.72 -1.34 -4.12
N PHE A 193 -6.79 -2.13 -4.04
CA PHE A 193 -7.86 -1.91 -3.06
C PHE A 193 -7.33 -1.99 -1.62
N ILE A 194 -6.51 -3.00 -1.32
CA ILE A 194 -5.87 -3.15 0.00
C ILE A 194 -5.00 -1.93 0.31
N VAL A 195 -4.16 -1.51 -0.64
CA VAL A 195 -3.27 -0.34 -0.46
C VAL A 195 -4.08 0.92 -0.14
N LEU A 196 -5.19 1.16 -0.84
CA LEU A 196 -6.04 2.33 -0.57
C LEU A 196 -6.62 2.27 0.85
N LYS A 197 -7.10 1.10 1.28
CA LYS A 197 -7.66 0.93 2.63
C LYS A 197 -6.62 1.11 3.74
N VAL A 198 -5.41 0.60 3.55
CA VAL A 198 -4.31 0.80 4.51
C VAL A 198 -3.92 2.29 4.60
N ARG A 199 -3.90 3.01 3.47
CA ARG A 199 -3.62 4.44 3.43
C ARG A 199 -4.73 5.28 4.10
N GLU A 200 -5.99 4.96 3.85
CA GLU A 200 -7.15 5.60 4.50
C GLU A 200 -7.06 5.48 6.03
N GLY A 201 -6.77 4.28 6.55
CA GLY A 201 -6.60 4.06 7.98
C GLY A 201 -5.42 4.84 8.58
N SER A 202 -4.31 4.93 7.84
CA SER A 202 -3.14 5.70 8.28
C SER A 202 -3.42 7.20 8.36
N LEU A 203 -4.15 7.75 7.39
CA LEU A 203 -4.56 9.17 7.39
C LEU A 203 -5.52 9.48 8.53
N TYR A 204 -6.47 8.59 8.81
CA TYR A 204 -7.41 8.75 9.92
C TYR A 204 -6.67 8.84 11.27
N SER A 205 -5.68 7.96 11.49
CA SER A 205 -4.85 8.00 12.71
C SER A 205 -4.04 9.30 12.82
N PHE A 206 -3.51 9.82 11.71
CA PHE A 206 -2.74 11.06 11.71
C PHE A 206 -3.60 12.30 11.99
N LYS A 207 -4.78 12.39 11.35
CA LYS A 207 -5.73 13.49 11.59
C LYS A 207 -6.10 13.58 13.07
N LYS A 208 -6.39 12.44 13.69
CA LYS A 208 -6.71 12.34 15.12
C LYS A 208 -5.54 12.78 16.00
N TYR A 209 -4.31 12.39 15.66
CA TYR A 209 -3.10 12.85 16.36
C TYR A 209 -2.95 14.37 16.32
N VAL A 210 -3.16 14.98 15.14
CA VAL A 210 -3.09 16.45 14.98
C VAL A 210 -4.21 17.15 15.73
N GLU A 211 -5.45 16.66 15.67
CA GLU A 211 -6.58 17.23 16.43
C GLU A 211 -6.33 17.17 17.94
N CYS A 212 -5.79 16.07 18.47
CA CYS A 212 -5.39 15.98 19.88
C CYS A 212 -4.29 16.99 20.25
N HIS A 213 -3.32 17.23 19.36
CA HIS A 213 -2.23 18.16 19.61
C HIS A 213 -2.65 19.63 19.48
N GLN A 214 -3.54 19.96 18.54
CA GLN A 214 -4.06 21.32 18.34
C GLN A 214 -5.09 21.71 19.40
N LEU A 215 -5.89 20.76 19.90
CA LEU A 215 -6.84 21.00 20.99
C LEU A 215 -6.18 21.00 22.38
N GLY A 216 -4.85 20.96 22.46
CA GLY A 216 -4.14 20.66 23.70
C GLY A 216 -2.85 21.43 23.97
N GLY A 217 -2.89 22.76 23.88
CA GLY A 217 -1.91 23.63 24.56
C GLY A 217 -2.01 23.64 26.10
N ASN A 218 -2.89 22.82 26.70
CA ASN A 218 -3.04 22.72 28.15
C ASN A 218 -3.51 21.32 28.62
N TYR A 219 -3.05 20.26 27.95
CA TYR A 219 -3.28 18.89 28.44
C TYR A 219 -2.20 18.53 29.47
N ASP A 220 -2.64 18.33 30.71
CA ASP A 220 -1.81 17.84 31.81
C ASP A 220 -1.14 16.49 31.43
N ARG A 221 0.20 16.48 31.44
CA ARG A 221 1.07 15.32 31.12
C ARG A 221 0.74 14.07 31.94
N LYS A 222 -0.04 14.16 33.02
CA LYS A 222 -0.44 12.99 33.83
C LYS A 222 -1.50 12.11 33.16
N ALA A 223 -2.35 12.63 32.26
CA ALA A 223 -3.36 11.82 31.56
C ALA A 223 -2.75 10.97 30.42
N SER A 224 -1.68 11.43 29.79
CA SER A 224 -0.98 10.72 28.71
C SER A 224 -0.29 9.43 29.16
N ARG A 225 -0.05 9.23 30.47
CA ARG A 225 0.61 8.02 30.98
C ARG A 225 -0.33 6.81 31.13
N ARG A 226 -1.62 6.93 30.79
CA ARG A 226 -2.60 5.87 30.98
C ARG A 226 -3.41 5.51 29.71
N LEU A 227 -2.83 5.74 28.53
CA LEU A 227 -3.29 5.13 27.29
C LEU A 227 -2.43 3.88 27.03
N GLU A 228 -2.74 2.80 27.75
CA GLU A 228 -2.27 1.48 27.36
C GLU A 228 -3.05 1.06 26.11
N TRP A 229 -2.32 0.96 24.99
CA TRP A 229 -2.86 0.41 23.76
C TRP A 229 -3.06 -1.09 23.94
N THR A 230 -4.32 -1.51 23.93
CA THR A 230 -4.68 -2.91 24.23
C THR A 230 -4.62 -3.79 22.98
N GLY A 231 -4.54 -3.19 21.79
CA GLY A 231 -4.61 -3.90 20.51
C GLY A 231 -6.04 -4.32 20.12
N ASP A 232 -7.02 -3.99 20.96
CA ASP A 232 -8.44 -4.17 20.71
C ASP A 232 -9.03 -2.84 20.26
N PHE A 233 -9.23 -2.71 18.94
CA PHE A 233 -9.70 -1.50 18.27
C PHE A 233 -10.97 -0.91 18.92
N GLN A 234 -11.85 -1.76 19.44
CA GLN A 234 -13.12 -1.34 20.01
C GLN A 234 -12.94 -0.78 21.43
N LYS A 235 -12.05 -1.37 22.25
CA LYS A 235 -11.68 -0.85 23.58
C LYS A 235 -10.80 0.38 23.52
N ASP A 236 -9.91 0.45 22.53
CA ASP A 236 -9.08 1.62 22.29
C ASP A 236 -9.98 2.81 21.86
N MET A 237 -11.05 2.56 21.10
CA MET A 237 -12.07 3.58 20.78
C MET A 237 -12.93 3.99 21.99
N GLU A 238 -13.28 3.07 22.89
CA GLU A 238 -14.04 3.37 24.10
C GLU A 238 -13.24 4.24 25.10
N SER A 239 -11.94 3.95 25.24
CA SER A 239 -11.02 4.74 26.07
C SER A 239 -10.88 6.17 25.53
N ILE A 240 -10.85 6.33 24.21
CA ILE A 240 -10.78 7.64 23.57
C ILE A 240 -12.12 8.41 23.74
N ASN A 241 -13.26 7.74 23.64
CA ASN A 241 -14.56 8.37 23.90
C ASN A 241 -14.70 8.83 25.37
N LYS A 242 -14.15 8.08 26.33
CA LYS A 242 -14.09 8.50 27.74
C LYS A 242 -13.21 9.74 27.96
N CYS A 243 -12.11 9.88 27.21
CA CYS A 243 -11.32 11.11 27.23
C CYS A 243 -12.05 12.32 26.64
N MET A 244 -12.91 12.12 25.64
CA MET A 244 -13.70 13.19 25.03
C MET A 244 -14.92 13.62 25.86
N ALA A 245 -15.36 12.81 26.82
CA ALA A 245 -16.52 13.10 27.67
C ALA A 245 -16.20 13.96 28.92
N TYR A 246 -14.96 14.41 29.11
CA TYR A 246 -14.61 15.28 30.24
C TYR A 246 -15.14 16.71 30.00
N PRO A 247 -16.00 17.25 30.89
CA PRO A 247 -16.52 18.59 30.72
C PRO A 247 -15.41 19.63 30.93
N ARG A 248 -15.28 20.56 29.98
CA ARG A 248 -14.45 21.77 30.11
C ARG A 248 -15.07 22.71 31.14
N ASN A 249 -14.83 22.46 32.42
CA ASN A 249 -15.00 23.47 33.46
C ASN A 249 -13.62 24.00 33.84
N GLY A 250 -13.21 25.06 33.16
CA GLY A 250 -12.02 25.84 33.48
C GLY A 250 -12.26 27.29 33.10
N SER A 251 -12.59 28.11 34.10
CA SER A 251 -12.66 29.56 34.01
C SER A 251 -11.34 30.13 33.48
N HIS A 252 -11.42 30.86 32.37
CA HIS A 252 -10.30 31.59 31.80
C HIS A 252 -9.97 32.81 32.68
N GLU A 253 -8.85 32.76 33.41
CA GLU A 253 -8.12 33.97 33.80
C GLU A 253 -7.09 34.30 32.73
N ASN A 254 -7.00 35.60 32.42
CA ASN A 254 -6.21 36.17 31.35
C ASN A 254 -4.70 35.90 31.54
N GLY A 255 -4.13 35.08 30.66
CA GLY A 255 -2.70 34.94 30.48
C GLY A 255 -2.40 34.72 29.00
N SER A 256 -1.86 35.74 28.33
CA SER A 256 -1.35 35.64 26.96
C SER A 256 -0.19 34.65 26.92
N VAL A 257 -0.38 33.50 26.27
CA VAL A 257 0.68 32.55 25.97
C VAL A 257 1.32 32.95 24.65
N VAL A 258 2.52 33.53 24.74
CA VAL A 258 3.42 33.70 23.59
C VAL A 258 3.97 32.32 23.23
N ILE A 259 3.66 31.84 22.03
CA ILE A 259 4.24 30.62 21.47
C ILE A 259 5.52 31.03 20.75
N ASP A 260 6.65 30.98 21.46
CA ASP A 260 7.96 31.13 20.82
C ASP A 260 8.31 29.90 19.97
N HIS A 261 8.53 30.17 18.69
CA HIS A 261 9.32 29.40 17.72
C HIS A 261 9.16 27.87 17.68
N VAL A 262 8.33 27.39 16.75
CA VAL A 262 8.52 26.06 16.14
C VAL A 262 9.53 26.20 15.00
N SER A 263 10.80 25.96 15.27
CA SER A 263 11.85 25.93 14.25
C SER A 263 11.78 24.62 13.46
N PHE A 264 11.24 24.66 12.24
CA PHE A 264 11.42 23.56 11.28
C PHE A 264 12.78 23.70 10.59
N THR A 265 13.76 22.89 10.98
CA THR A 265 15.01 22.77 10.22
C THR A 265 14.77 21.82 9.06
N TYR A 266 14.58 22.35 7.85
CA TYR A 266 14.42 21.56 6.63
C TYR A 266 15.69 21.68 5.77
N HIS A 267 16.44 20.60 5.63
CA HIS A 267 17.59 20.55 4.75
C HIS A 267 17.15 20.22 3.31
N GLY A 268 17.15 21.24 2.45
CA GLY A 268 17.45 21.13 1.02
C GLY A 268 16.32 20.71 0.07
N SER A 269 15.63 21.68 -0.52
CA SER A 269 15.15 21.61 -1.92
C SER A 269 14.61 22.98 -2.37
N ASN A 270 15.19 23.55 -3.43
CA ASN A 270 14.79 24.82 -4.04
C ASN A 270 13.43 24.71 -4.76
N SER A 271 12.32 24.66 -4.01
CA SER A 271 10.97 24.73 -4.55
C SER A 271 10.43 26.16 -4.50
N PRO A 272 9.95 26.75 -5.61
CA PRO A 272 9.33 28.08 -5.61
C PRO A 272 8.04 28.17 -4.79
N ILE A 273 7.42 27.02 -4.45
CA ILE A 273 6.26 26.96 -3.55
C ILE A 273 6.68 27.21 -2.10
N LEU A 274 7.87 26.73 -1.70
CA LEU A 274 8.40 26.91 -0.34
C LEU A 274 8.79 28.36 -0.08
N ALA A 275 9.37 29.06 -1.06
CA ALA A 275 9.67 30.49 -0.96
C ALA A 275 8.40 31.33 -0.72
N ARG A 276 7.27 30.93 -1.30
CA ARG A 276 5.99 31.62 -1.12
C ARG A 276 5.39 31.38 0.27
N ILE A 277 5.53 30.16 0.80
CA ILE A 277 5.10 29.81 2.16
C ILE A 277 5.95 30.52 3.21
N GLU A 278 7.27 30.60 3.03
CA GLU A 278 8.16 31.35 3.92
C GLU A 278 7.86 32.86 3.91
N SER A 279 7.59 33.45 2.74
CA SER A 279 7.22 34.87 2.66
C SER A 279 5.91 35.20 3.37
N GLN A 280 4.95 34.27 3.38
CA GLN A 280 3.64 34.47 4.02
C GLN A 280 3.69 34.23 5.53
N LEU A 281 4.51 33.27 5.98
CA LEU A 281 4.75 33.04 7.41
C LEU A 281 5.50 34.20 8.08
N GLN A 282 6.38 34.89 7.36
CA GLN A 282 7.06 36.08 7.89
C GLN A 282 6.16 37.31 8.07
N GLN A 283 4.98 37.35 7.43
CA GLN A 283 4.05 38.48 7.50
C GLN A 283 2.99 38.35 8.60
N GLY A 284 2.96 37.23 9.34
CA GLY A 284 2.06 37.07 10.49
C GLY A 284 0.59 36.82 10.14
N ASP A 285 0.26 36.64 8.85
CA ASP A 285 -1.10 36.39 8.40
C ASP A 285 -1.45 34.90 8.41
N THR A 286 -2.68 34.60 8.87
CA THR A 286 -3.28 33.26 8.83
C THR A 286 -3.29 32.71 7.40
N CYS A 287 -2.57 31.62 7.18
CA CYS A 287 -2.48 30.96 5.88
C CYS A 287 -3.79 30.20 5.58
N ILE A 288 -4.72 30.84 4.86
CA ILE A 288 -5.89 30.19 4.29
C ILE A 288 -5.49 29.60 2.94
N ILE A 289 -5.32 28.28 2.88
CA ILE A 289 -5.12 27.56 1.62
C ILE A 289 -6.50 27.36 0.98
N THR A 290 -6.89 28.25 0.07
CA THR A 290 -7.97 27.98 -0.88
C THR A 290 -7.37 27.35 -2.13
N GLY A 291 -7.82 26.14 -2.47
CA GLY A 291 -7.50 25.51 -3.76
C GLY A 291 -8.48 26.00 -4.86
N PRO A 292 -8.07 25.98 -6.13
CA PRO A 292 -9.01 25.96 -7.25
C PRO A 292 -9.81 24.64 -7.29
#